data_AF-A0A3R6TFM5-F1
#
_entry.id   AF-A0A3R6TFM5-F1
#
_cell.length_a   1.000
_cell.length_b   1.000
_cell.length_c   1.000
_cell.angle_alpha   90.00
_cell.angle_beta   90.00
_cell.angle_gamma   90.00
#
_symmetry.space_group_name_H-M   'P 1'
#
loop_
_entity.id
_entity.type
_entity.pdbx_description
1 polymer ?
#
loop_
_entity_poly.entity_id
_entity_poly.type
_entity_poly.pdbx_seq_one_letter_code
_entity_poly.pdbx_strand_id
1 'polypeptide(L)' 'MKRENADYKQPENDSFSLQEPLVNYQSNYNHFDKQNIAFVSEEELANNCIPLAESKRLLLERIHRDFHK' A
#
# COMPACT_ATOMS: atom_id res chain seq x y z
N MET A 1 47.30 14.34 4.30
CA MET A 1 46.01 15.07 4.31
C MET A 1 45.40 14.94 5.70
N LYS A 2 45.42 16.00 6.51
CA LYS A 2 44.73 16.00 7.82
C LYS A 2 43.28 16.40 7.56
N ARG A 3 42.33 15.61 8.07
CA ARG A 3 40.90 15.92 7.97
C ARG A 3 40.58 16.99 9.00
N GLU A 4 40.15 18.16 8.53
CA GLU A 4 39.60 19.20 9.40
C GLU A 4 38.24 18.70 9.89
N ASN A 5 38.11 18.52 11.20
CA ASN A 5 36.83 18.20 11.81
C ASN A 5 36.03 19.51 11.85
N ALA A 6 34.96 19.60 11.06
CA ALA A 6 34.05 20.72 11.12
C ALA A 6 33.27 20.68 12.44
N ASP A 7 33.52 21.65 13.31
CA ASP A 7 32.74 21.87 14.54
C ASP A 7 31.34 22.39 14.18
N TYR A 8 30.39 21.47 13.99
CA TYR A 8 28.98 21.83 13.96
C TYR A 8 28.54 22.26 15.35
N LYS A 9 28.30 23.56 15.54
CA LYS A 9 27.69 24.13 16.75
C LYS A 9 26.24 23.65 16.81
N GLN A 10 25.96 22.67 17.68
CA GLN A 10 24.60 22.24 17.99
C GLN A 10 23.96 23.34 18.87
N PRO A 11 22.91 24.06 18.40
CA PRO A 11 22.26 25.06 19.23
C PRO A 11 21.62 24.38 20.44
N GLU A 12 21.79 25.01 21.61
CA GLU A 12 21.33 24.46 22.88
C GLU A 12 19.81 24.33 22.90
N ASN A 13 19.35 23.12 23.20
CA ASN A 13 18.03 22.69 23.66
C ASN A 13 16.93 23.77 23.77
N ASP A 14 16.46 24.29 22.64
CA ASP A 14 15.06 24.68 22.56
C ASP A 14 14.27 23.37 22.45
N SER A 15 13.66 22.96 23.56
CA SER A 15 12.73 21.83 23.58
C SER A 15 11.49 22.24 22.77
N PHE A 16 11.58 22.14 21.46
CA PHE A 16 10.45 22.30 20.57
C PHE A 16 9.55 21.09 20.80
N SER A 17 8.45 21.30 21.53
CA SER A 17 7.33 20.38 21.53
C SER A 17 6.71 20.44 20.13
N LEU A 18 7.23 19.63 19.20
CA LEU A 18 6.65 19.43 17.89
C LEU A 18 5.31 18.71 18.10
N GLN A 19 4.23 19.48 18.14
CA GLN A 19 2.89 18.92 18.20
C GLN A 19 2.60 18.31 16.84
N GLU A 20 2.60 16.98 16.76
CA GLU A 20 2.22 16.28 15.55
C GLU A 20 0.80 16.72 15.13
N PRO A 21 0.58 16.97 13.83
CA PRO A 21 -0.74 17.36 13.37
C PRO A 21 -1.73 16.24 13.69
N LEU A 22 -2.82 16.59 14.37
CA LEU A 22 -3.95 15.70 14.61
C LEU A 22 -4.63 15.40 13.26
N VAL A 23 -4.25 14.28 12.64
CA VAL A 23 -4.86 13.80 11.41
C VAL A 23 -6.19 13.13 11.75
N ASN A 24 -7.28 13.89 11.64
CA ASN A 24 -8.61 13.32 11.69
C ASN A 24 -8.93 12.71 10.32
N TYR A 25 -8.84 11.38 10.22
CA TYR A 25 -9.36 10.66 9.07
C TYR A 25 -10.88 10.79 9.06
N GLN A 26 -11.41 11.63 8.17
CA GLN A 26 -12.81 11.55 7.81
C GLN A 26 -13.00 10.22 7.09
N SER A 27 -13.62 9.26 7.77
CA SER A 27 -14.19 8.11 7.11
C SER A 27 -15.32 8.61 6.22
N ASN A 28 -14.99 8.95 4.97
CA ASN A 28 -15.94 9.20 3.88
C ASN A 28 -16.66 7.90 3.50
N TYR A 29 -17.11 7.11 4.48
CA TYR A 29 -17.78 5.85 4.24
C TYR A 29 -19.27 6.06 3.90
N ASN A 30 -19.80 7.28 4.02
CA ASN A 30 -21.24 7.52 3.92
C ASN A 30 -21.64 8.80 3.18
N HIS A 31 -20.93 9.21 2.13
CA HIS A 31 -21.48 10.25 1.25
C HIS A 31 -21.18 10.01 -0.24
N PHE A 32 -22.11 9.28 -0.86
CA PHE A 32 -22.57 9.47 -2.24
C PHE A 32 -21.53 9.84 -3.31
N ASP A 33 -20.61 8.91 -3.59
CA ASP A 33 -20.11 8.69 -4.96
C ASP A 33 -20.26 7.22 -5.34
N LYS A 34 -21.47 6.69 -5.15
CA LYS A 34 -21.93 5.40 -5.71
C LYS A 34 -22.14 5.45 -7.23
N GLN A 35 -21.72 6.51 -7.92
CA GLN A 35 -21.92 6.64 -9.36
C GLN A 35 -20.73 6.17 -10.21
N ASN A 36 -19.56 5.88 -9.63
CA ASN A 36 -18.38 5.45 -10.40
C ASN A 36 -17.56 4.29 -9.82
N ILE A 37 -18.01 3.67 -8.72
CA ILE A 37 -17.37 2.44 -8.22
C ILE A 37 -18.31 1.29 -8.54
N ALA A 38 -17.97 0.50 -9.55
CA ALA A 38 -18.66 -0.74 -9.85
C ALA A 38 -18.44 -1.71 -8.67
N PHE A 39 -19.43 -1.81 -7.79
CA PHE A 39 -19.46 -2.83 -6.76
C PHE A 39 -19.95 -4.12 -7.40
N VAL A 40 -19.04 -5.10 -7.48
CA VAL A 40 -19.36 -6.47 -7.88
C VAL A 40 -19.76 -7.24 -6.63
N SER A 41 -20.88 -7.94 -6.69
CA SER A 41 -21.32 -8.80 -5.58
C SER A 41 -20.43 -10.04 -5.44
N GLU A 42 -20.35 -10.61 -4.23
CA GLU A 42 -19.63 -11.88 -4.02
C GLU A 42 -20.21 -13.02 -4.87
N GLU A 43 -21.52 -13.02 -5.10
CA GLU A 43 -22.20 -13.99 -5.96
C GLU A 43 -21.79 -13.85 -7.43
N GLU A 44 -21.69 -12.62 -7.95
CA GLU A 44 -21.18 -12.36 -9.29
C GLU A 44 -19.70 -12.73 -9.43
N LEU A 45 -18.89 -12.51 -8.39
CA LEU A 45 -17.49 -12.96 -8.37
C LEU A 45 -17.41 -14.49 -8.41
N ALA A 46 -18.23 -15.19 -7.63
CA ALA A 46 -18.25 -16.65 -7.60
C ALA A 46 -18.71 -17.26 -8.94
N ASN A 47 -19.68 -16.62 -9.60
CA ASN A 47 -20.25 -17.11 -10.86
C ASN A 47 -19.38 -16.78 -12.09
N ASN A 48 -18.69 -15.64 -12.09
CA ASN A 48 -17.97 -15.14 -13.27
C ASN A 48 -16.44 -15.21 -13.16
N CYS A 49 -15.87 -15.44 -11.96
CA CYS A 49 -14.43 -15.49 -11.77
C CYS A 49 -13.95 -16.89 -11.38
N ILE A 50 -12.75 -17.22 -11.84
CA ILE A 50 -12.06 -18.46 -11.43
C ILE A 50 -11.66 -18.34 -9.95
N PRO A 51 -11.85 -19.39 -9.13
CA PRO A 51 -11.39 -19.40 -7.75
C PRO A 51 -9.89 -19.11 -7.64
N LEU A 52 -9.49 -18.38 -6.59
CA LEU A 52 -8.09 -17.98 -6.36
C LEU A 52 -7.11 -19.17 -6.35
N ALA A 53 -7.56 -20.32 -5.83
CA ALA A 53 -6.74 -21.53 -5.82
C ALA A 53 -6.44 -22.04 -7.24
N GLU A 54 -7.43 -22.00 -8.11
CA GLU A 54 -7.31 -22.47 -9.49
C GLU A 54 -6.49 -21.50 -10.34
N SER A 55 -6.68 -20.18 -10.18
CA SER A 55 -5.87 -19.18 -10.88
C SER A 55 -4.39 -19.28 -10.51
N LYS A 56 -4.08 -19.51 -9.22
CA LYS A 56 -2.71 -19.78 -8.76
C LYS A 56 -2.12 -21.04 -9.39
N ARG A 57 -2.88 -22.14 -9.43
CA ARG A 57 -2.43 -23.39 -10.07
C ARG A 57 -2.07 -23.18 -11.54
N LEU A 58 -2.95 -22.54 -12.31
CA LEU A 58 -2.74 -22.31 -13.74
C LEU A 58 -1.51 -21.42 -14.01
N LEU A 59 -1.32 -20.38 -13.20
CA LEU A 59 -0.14 -19.52 -13.30
C LEU A 59 1.15 -20.31 -13.05
N LEU A 60 1.19 -21.10 -11.97
CA LEU A 60 2.36 -21.91 -11.62
C LEU A 60 2.67 -22.96 -12.69
N GLU A 61 1.65 -23.63 -13.24
CA GLU A 61 1.84 -24.59 -14.33
C GLU A 61 2.42 -23.94 -15.59
N ARG A 62 1.98 -22.73 -15.92
CA ARG A 62 2.51 -21.98 -17.07
C ARG A 62 3.97 -21.59 -16.83
N ILE A 63 4.26 -21.05 -15.64
CA ILE A 63 5.62 -20.70 -15.23
C ILE A 63 6.53 -21.93 -15.35
N HIS A 64 6.14 -23.07 -14.77
CA HIS A 64 6.93 -24.31 -14.86
C HIS A 64 7.16 -24.73 -16.32
N ARG A 65 6.14 -24.70 -17.17
CA ARG A 65 6.30 -25.02 -18.60
C ARG A 65 7.27 -24.08 -19.30
N ASP A 66 7.24 -22.80 -18.99
CA ASP A 66 8.11 -21.81 -19.63
C ASP A 66 9.57 -21.90 -19.13
N PHE A 67 9.80 -22.35 -17.89
CA PHE A 67 11.14 -22.63 -17.36
C PHE A 67 11.76 -23.96 -17.85
N HIS A 68 10.93 -24.91 -18.28
CA HIS A 68 11.36 -26.21 -18.79
C HIS A 68 11.43 -26.29 -20.33
N LYS A 69 11.34 -25.15 -21.02
CA LYS A 69 11.65 -25.01 -22.45
C LYS A 69 13.12 -24.61 -22.64
#